data_AF-A0A6A0IIZ3-F1
#
_entry.id   AF-A0A6A0IIZ3-F1
#
_cell.length_a   1.000
_cell.length_b   1.000
_cell.length_c   1.000
_cell.angle_alpha   90.00
_cell.angle_beta   90.00
_cell.angle_gamma   90.00
#
_symmetry.space_group_name_H-M   'P 1'
#
loop_
_entity.id
_entity.type
_entity.pdbx_description
1 polymer ?
#
loop_
_entity_poly.entity_id
_entity_poly.type
_entity_poly.pdbx_seq_one_letter_code
_entity_poly.pdbx_strand_id
1 'polypeptide(L)'
;MVFVTVAVAVALVFGAVAAAMFFVYSIGTVVVPLHVEVEVLDRESGAPVPDALLAFETGTPGAYPRTKARTDARGRVEARSTWSYVTSPFFAHRRDRAPEVRFFLGEPPRYGTYEEVESWTVLVRFREPWRHGGEVVPALEVSRGLAHEEVLRPPEGRKWQLAGATPLPAVPVERLARGVVRFEREGARVAYRILLTVLLDAEQVAACRGGSGTAAARQ
;
A
#
# COMPACT_ATOMS: atom_id res chain seq x y z
N MET A 1 10.95 18.79 -57.88
CA MET A 1 10.64 17.55 -57.13
C MET A 1 11.29 17.53 -55.74
N VAL A 2 12.59 17.81 -55.62
CA VAL A 2 13.34 17.78 -54.33
C VAL A 2 12.74 18.68 -53.23
N PHE A 3 12.29 19.90 -53.55
CA PHE A 3 11.69 20.82 -52.58
C PHE A 3 10.39 20.30 -51.93
N VAL A 4 9.57 19.59 -52.70
CA VAL A 4 8.30 19.03 -52.20
C VAL A 4 8.58 17.88 -51.23
N THR A 5 9.57 17.03 -51.55
CA THR A 5 9.98 15.92 -50.69
C THR A 5 10.54 16.42 -49.35
N VAL A 6 11.34 17.49 -49.36
CA VAL A 6 11.90 18.11 -48.14
C VAL A 6 10.79 18.75 -47.30
N ALA A 7 9.84 19.47 -47.92
CA ALA A 7 8.72 20.09 -47.21
C ALA A 7 7.80 19.04 -46.54
N VAL A 8 7.52 17.93 -47.22
CA VAL A 8 6.74 16.81 -46.67
C VAL A 8 7.48 16.14 -45.51
N ALA A 9 8.79 15.91 -45.63
CA ALA A 9 9.59 15.33 -44.56
C ALA A 9 9.62 16.22 -43.31
N VAL A 10 9.79 17.54 -43.48
CA VAL A 10 9.75 18.51 -42.37
C VAL A 10 8.37 18.53 -41.72
N ALA A 11 7.29 18.58 -42.51
CA ALA A 11 5.92 18.55 -41.98
C ALA A 11 5.62 17.27 -41.19
N LEU A 12 6.09 16.11 -41.64
CA LEU A 12 5.95 14.84 -40.92
C LEU A 12 6.71 14.85 -39.59
N VAL A 13 7.93 15.39 -39.56
CA VAL A 13 8.71 15.51 -38.32
C VAL A 13 8.02 16.44 -37.32
N PHE A 14 7.58 17.63 -37.76
CA PHE A 14 6.86 18.55 -36.87
C PHE A 14 5.51 17.98 -36.41
N GLY A 15 4.78 17.29 -37.29
CA GLY A 15 3.53 16.60 -36.93
C GLY A 15 3.75 15.48 -35.91
N ALA A 16 4.82 14.69 -36.05
CA ALA A 16 5.18 13.64 -35.11
C ALA A 16 5.59 14.21 -33.74
N VAL A 17 6.39 15.28 -33.71
CA VAL A 17 6.77 15.97 -32.46
C VAL A 17 5.54 16.57 -31.78
N ALA A 18 4.66 17.24 -32.52
CA ALA A 18 3.44 17.81 -31.96
C ALA A 18 2.50 16.72 -31.40
N ALA A 19 2.34 15.60 -32.12
CA ALA A 19 1.56 14.45 -31.66
C ALA A 19 2.17 13.80 -30.39
N ALA A 20 3.50 13.66 -30.33
CA ALA A 20 4.20 13.14 -29.15
C ALA A 20 4.05 14.09 -27.95
N MET A 21 4.23 15.39 -28.15
CA MET A 21 4.02 16.38 -27.09
C MET A 21 2.56 16.38 -26.60
N PHE A 22 1.59 16.33 -27.51
CA PHE A 22 0.17 16.25 -27.14
C PHE A 22 -0.15 14.96 -26.38
N PHE A 23 0.42 13.83 -26.78
CA PHE A 23 0.28 12.57 -26.05
C PHE A 23 0.83 12.66 -24.62
N VAL A 24 2.03 13.23 -24.43
CA VAL A 24 2.61 13.43 -23.09
C VAL A 24 1.78 14.39 -22.25
N TYR A 25 1.30 15.51 -22.81
CA TYR A 25 0.41 16.45 -22.10
C TYR A 25 -0.95 15.85 -21.76
N SER A 26 -1.39 14.82 -22.49
CA SER A 26 -2.64 14.12 -22.19
C SER A 26 -2.52 13.19 -20.98
N ILE A 27 -1.33 12.95 -20.45
CA ILE A 27 -1.11 12.07 -19.30
C ILE A 27 -1.00 12.96 -18.05
N GLY A 28 -2.02 12.91 -17.19
CA GLY A 28 -2.05 13.62 -15.92
C GLY A 28 -1.85 12.69 -14.74
N THR A 29 -1.21 13.17 -13.68
CA THR A 29 -1.18 12.48 -12.38
C THR A 29 -2.28 13.05 -11.49
N VAL A 30 -3.15 12.18 -10.98
CA VAL A 30 -4.16 12.53 -9.97
C VAL A 30 -3.65 12.06 -8.62
N VAL A 31 -3.72 12.93 -7.62
CA VAL A 31 -3.41 12.60 -6.22
C VAL A 31 -4.71 12.62 -5.42
N VAL A 32 -5.01 11.50 -4.78
CA VAL A 32 -6.24 11.27 -3.99
C VAL A 32 -5.87 11.12 -2.52
N PRO A 33 -6.53 11.85 -1.61
CA PRO A 33 -6.42 11.58 -0.18
C PRO A 33 -6.91 10.16 0.15
N LEU A 34 -6.13 9.42 0.92
CA LEU A 34 -6.43 8.07 1.36
C LEU A 34 -6.57 8.06 2.88
N HIS A 35 -7.77 7.76 3.37
CA HIS A 35 -8.05 7.56 4.79
C HIS A 35 -8.17 6.06 5.03
N VAL A 36 -7.19 5.48 5.71
CA VAL A 36 -7.16 4.05 6.01
C VAL A 36 -7.58 3.87 7.47
N GLU A 37 -8.74 3.25 7.69
CA GLU A 37 -9.20 2.81 8.99
C GLU A 37 -8.94 1.31 9.09
N VAL A 38 -8.06 0.90 10.01
CA VAL A 38 -7.76 -0.50 10.26
C VAL A 38 -8.47 -0.96 11.51
N GLU A 39 -9.22 -2.05 11.41
CA GLU A 39 -9.83 -2.76 12.53
C GLU A 39 -9.12 -4.09 12.72
N VAL A 40 -8.47 -4.27 13.87
CA VAL A 40 -7.69 -5.47 14.19
C VAL A 40 -8.53 -6.39 15.05
N LEU A 41 -8.78 -7.59 14.54
CA LEU A 41 -9.53 -8.63 15.24
C LEU A 41 -8.67 -9.88 15.40
N ASP A 42 -8.90 -10.59 16.49
CA ASP A 42 -8.39 -11.94 16.69
C ASP A 42 -9.12 -12.89 15.74
N ARG A 43 -8.37 -13.70 15.00
CA ARG A 43 -8.87 -14.54 13.91
C ARG A 43 -9.81 -15.64 14.40
N GLU A 44 -9.56 -16.18 15.59
CA GLU A 44 -10.33 -17.31 16.12
C GLU A 44 -11.60 -16.85 16.82
N SER A 45 -11.47 -15.86 17.70
CA SER A 45 -12.57 -15.35 18.52
C SER A 45 -13.40 -14.26 17.84
N GLY A 46 -12.84 -13.59 16.82
CA GLY A 46 -13.42 -12.39 16.22
C GLY A 46 -13.42 -11.17 17.14
N ALA A 47 -12.79 -11.26 18.32
CA ALA A 47 -12.75 -10.18 19.29
C ALA A 47 -11.81 -9.06 18.85
N PRO A 48 -12.11 -7.78 19.16
CA PRO A 48 -11.20 -6.70 18.88
C PRO A 48 -9.89 -6.85 19.66
N VAL A 49 -8.78 -6.49 19.03
CA VAL A 49 -7.44 -6.52 19.63
C VAL A 49 -7.05 -5.10 20.04
N PRO A 50 -7.30 -4.69 21.30
CA PRO A 50 -6.85 -3.39 21.79
C PRO A 50 -5.33 -3.37 21.99
N ASP A 51 -4.78 -2.14 21.95
CA ASP A 51 -3.37 -1.81 22.20
C ASP A 51 -2.36 -2.49 21.25
N ALA A 52 -2.82 -2.95 20.09
CA ALA A 52 -1.98 -3.47 19.03
C ALA A 52 -1.23 -2.32 18.34
N LEU A 53 0.10 -2.36 18.34
CA LEU A 53 0.94 -1.40 17.65
C LEU A 53 1.00 -1.74 16.15
N LEU A 54 0.57 -0.81 15.31
CA LEU A 54 0.73 -0.86 13.86
C LEU A 54 1.58 0.32 13.40
N ALA A 55 2.56 0.04 12.55
CA ALA A 55 3.36 1.06 11.88
C ALA A 55 3.04 1.07 10.40
N PHE A 56 2.60 2.22 9.88
CA PHE A 56 2.17 2.40 8.49
C PHE A 56 3.26 3.09 7.68
N GLU A 57 3.52 2.60 6.46
CA GLU A 57 4.27 3.36 5.46
C GLU A 57 3.29 4.22 4.67
N THR A 58 3.46 5.54 4.77
CA THR A 58 2.59 6.51 4.09
C THR A 58 3.37 7.21 2.97
N GLY A 59 2.79 7.31 1.76
CA GLY A 59 3.39 8.01 0.62
C GLY A 59 3.82 7.13 -0.57
N THR A 60 4.51 7.76 -1.52
CA THR A 60 5.06 7.15 -2.75
C THR A 60 6.37 6.41 -2.47
N PRO A 61 6.73 5.33 -3.20
CA PRO A 61 7.96 4.59 -2.96
C PRO A 61 9.21 5.48 -2.99
N GLY A 62 10.01 5.44 -1.91
CA GLY A 62 11.33 6.07 -1.83
C GLY A 62 11.53 7.08 -0.69
N ALA A 63 10.47 7.53 -0.02
CA ALA A 63 10.58 8.40 1.16
C ALA A 63 9.35 8.23 2.06
N TYR A 64 9.29 7.15 2.84
CA TYR A 64 8.13 6.87 3.71
C TYR A 64 8.27 7.56 5.07
N PRO A 65 7.54 8.63 5.38
CA PRO A 65 7.17 8.90 6.77
C PRO A 65 6.42 7.68 7.31
N ARG A 66 6.96 7.11 8.38
CA ARG A 66 6.32 6.01 9.11
C ARG A 66 5.49 6.60 10.24
N THR A 67 4.20 6.31 10.23
CA THR A 67 3.30 6.67 11.33
C THR A 67 3.06 5.44 12.18
N LYS A 68 3.22 5.57 13.50
CA LYS A 68 2.93 4.49 14.44
C LYS A 68 1.70 4.87 15.24
N ALA A 69 0.81 3.91 15.43
CA ALA A 69 -0.34 4.10 16.29
C ALA A 69 -0.76 2.77 16.91
N ARG A 70 -1.34 2.84 18.10
CA ARG A 70 -1.92 1.69 18.78
C ARG A 70 -3.42 1.69 18.56
N THR A 71 -3.99 0.49 18.45
CA THR A 71 -5.43 0.32 18.34
C THR A 71 -6.15 0.72 19.63
N ASP A 72 -7.33 1.30 19.48
CA ASP A 72 -8.20 1.66 20.60
C ASP A 72 -8.87 0.44 21.25
N ALA A 73 -9.78 0.68 22.21
CA ALA A 73 -10.53 -0.38 22.89
C ALA A 73 -11.40 -1.24 21.95
N ARG A 74 -11.68 -0.76 20.73
CA ARG A 74 -12.42 -1.47 19.67
C ARG A 74 -11.49 -2.10 18.64
N GLY A 75 -10.18 -2.09 18.87
CA GLY A 75 -9.20 -2.63 17.93
C GLY A 75 -8.98 -1.73 16.71
N ARG A 76 -9.34 -0.44 16.77
CA ARG A 76 -9.30 0.46 15.61
C ARG A 76 -8.12 1.42 15.65
N VAL A 77 -7.59 1.70 14.47
CA VAL A 77 -6.57 2.72 14.25
C VAL A 77 -6.78 3.39 12.89
N GLU A 78 -6.49 4.68 12.80
CA GLU A 78 -6.60 5.43 11.56
C GLU A 78 -5.22 5.89 11.08
N ALA A 79 -5.00 5.82 9.78
CA ALA A 79 -3.83 6.35 9.10
C ALA A 79 -4.26 7.18 7.89
N ARG A 80 -3.60 8.32 7.69
CA ARG A 80 -3.81 9.18 6.53
C ARG A 80 -2.63 9.07 5.59
N SER A 81 -2.93 8.93 4.31
CA SER A 81 -1.95 8.84 3.24
C SER A 81 -2.48 9.54 1.99
N THR A 82 -1.69 9.52 0.92
CA THR A 82 -2.13 9.94 -0.40
C THR A 82 -1.77 8.86 -1.39
N TRP A 83 -2.66 8.60 -2.34
CA TRP A 83 -2.39 7.69 -3.44
C TRP A 83 -2.43 8.45 -4.76
N SER A 84 -1.44 8.22 -5.60
CA SER A 84 -1.37 8.85 -6.92
C SER A 84 -1.53 7.83 -8.03
N TYR A 85 -2.27 8.19 -9.07
CA TYR A 85 -2.36 7.38 -10.27
C TYR A 85 -2.32 8.24 -11.53
N VAL A 86 -1.91 7.60 -12.61
CA VAL A 86 -1.85 8.22 -13.93
C VAL A 86 -3.21 8.07 -14.62
N THR A 87 -3.71 9.17 -15.19
CA THR A 87 -4.94 9.22 -15.98
C THR A 87 -4.68 9.92 -17.31
N SER A 88 -5.56 9.69 -18.28
CA SER A 88 -5.58 10.42 -19.54
C SER A 88 -7.03 10.62 -19.98
N PRO A 89 -7.39 11.74 -20.63
CA PRO A 89 -8.70 11.91 -21.22
C PRO A 89 -9.00 10.84 -22.28
N PHE A 90 -7.97 10.24 -22.89
CA PHE A 90 -8.11 9.11 -23.84
C PHE A 90 -8.38 7.76 -23.16
N PHE A 91 -8.18 7.66 -21.83
CA PHE A 91 -8.43 6.47 -21.02
C PHE A 91 -9.51 6.71 -19.95
N ALA A 92 -10.44 7.65 -20.19
CA ALA A 92 -11.49 8.02 -19.23
C ALA A 92 -12.35 6.85 -18.72
N HIS A 93 -12.34 5.70 -19.39
CA HIS A 93 -13.04 4.48 -18.99
C HIS A 93 -12.28 3.59 -17.99
N ARG A 94 -10.95 3.76 -17.82
CA ARG A 94 -10.18 3.01 -16.82
C ARG A 94 -10.40 3.60 -15.43
N ARG A 95 -11.32 2.97 -14.71
CA ARG A 95 -11.71 3.34 -13.34
C ARG A 95 -11.29 2.31 -12.30
N ASP A 96 -10.50 1.34 -12.72
CA ASP A 96 -9.86 0.40 -11.82
C ASP A 96 -8.76 1.13 -11.05
N ARG A 97 -8.79 0.95 -9.72
CA ARG A 97 -7.88 1.56 -8.76
C ARG A 97 -7.25 0.43 -7.95
N ALA A 98 -6.01 0.65 -7.56
CA ALA A 98 -5.23 -0.33 -6.81
C ALA A 98 -4.27 0.38 -5.84
N PRO A 99 -4.77 1.16 -4.87
CA PRO A 99 -3.93 1.65 -3.79
C PRO A 99 -3.33 0.49 -3.00
N GLU A 100 -2.07 0.69 -2.61
CA GLU A 100 -1.32 -0.23 -1.77
C GLU A 100 -1.23 0.36 -0.36
N VAL A 101 -1.51 -0.47 0.64
CA VAL A 101 -1.38 -0.13 2.05
C VAL A 101 -0.37 -1.08 2.67
N ARG A 102 0.73 -0.52 3.18
CA ARG A 102 1.76 -1.29 3.84
C ARG A 102 1.84 -0.97 5.31
N PHE A 103 1.90 -2.01 6.14
CA PHE A 103 2.05 -1.88 7.58
C PHE A 103 2.88 -2.99 8.20
N PHE A 104 3.40 -2.73 9.39
CA PHE A 104 4.16 -3.67 10.22
C PHE A 104 3.36 -4.01 11.48
N LEU A 105 3.42 -5.27 11.89
CA LEU A 105 2.87 -5.74 13.16
C LEU A 105 3.88 -5.48 14.27
N GLY A 106 3.77 -4.33 14.94
CA GLY A 106 4.68 -3.89 15.99
C GLY A 106 5.59 -2.72 15.58
N GLU A 107 6.75 -2.65 16.22
CA GLU A 107 7.78 -1.65 15.91
C GLU A 107 8.37 -1.94 14.52
N PRO A 108 8.43 -0.95 13.61
CA PRO A 108 9.05 -1.14 12.31
C PRO A 108 10.56 -1.26 12.48
N PRO A 109 11.25 -2.08 11.65
CA PRO A 109 12.68 -2.26 11.79
C PRO A 109 13.42 -0.94 11.61
N ARG A 110 14.47 -0.75 12.42
CA ARG A 110 15.39 0.37 12.25
C ARG A 110 16.26 0.13 11.00
N TYR A 111 16.70 1.23 10.39
CA TYR A 111 17.62 1.13 9.26
C TYR A 111 18.93 0.44 9.69
N GLY A 112 19.34 -0.60 8.95
CA GLY A 112 20.56 -1.35 9.24
C GLY A 112 20.44 -2.38 10.38
N THR A 113 19.25 -2.60 10.94
CA THR A 113 19.01 -3.66 11.93
C THR A 113 18.34 -4.88 11.29
N TYR A 114 18.68 -6.07 11.81
CA TYR A 114 18.00 -7.32 11.47
C TYR A 114 16.93 -7.61 12.52
N GLU A 115 15.73 -7.07 12.32
CA GLU A 115 14.57 -7.37 13.17
C GLU A 115 13.55 -8.18 12.36
N GLU A 116 13.15 -9.33 12.88
CA GLU A 116 12.13 -10.20 12.28
C GLU A 116 10.73 -9.68 12.61
N VAL A 117 10.39 -8.55 12.01
CA VAL A 117 9.05 -7.95 12.15
C VAL A 117 8.21 -8.36 10.97
N GLU A 118 7.03 -8.90 11.23
CA GLU A 118 6.09 -9.25 10.17
C GLU A 118 5.53 -7.96 9.53
N SER A 119 5.61 -7.91 8.21
CA SER A 119 5.14 -6.81 7.36
C SER A 119 4.09 -7.32 6.39
N TRP A 120 3.05 -6.53 6.21
CA TRP A 120 1.92 -6.83 5.35
C TRP A 120 1.79 -5.72 4.32
N THR A 121 1.73 -6.13 3.06
CA THR A 121 1.36 -5.28 1.94
C THR A 121 -0.02 -5.71 1.44
N VAL A 122 -0.98 -4.81 1.54
CA VAL A 122 -2.36 -5.05 1.11
C VAL A 122 -2.65 -4.21 -0.14
N LEU A 123 -2.82 -4.87 -1.27
CA LEU A 123 -3.25 -4.25 -2.52
C LEU A 123 -4.78 -4.28 -2.60
N VAL A 124 -5.39 -3.10 -2.68
CA VAL A 124 -6.85 -2.93 -2.63
C VAL A 124 -7.38 -2.64 -4.02
N ARG A 125 -7.84 -3.67 -4.75
CA ARG A 125 -8.33 -3.53 -6.13
C ARG A 125 -9.82 -3.30 -6.18
N PHE A 126 -10.25 -2.18 -6.77
CA PHE A 126 -11.67 -1.89 -6.94
C PHE A 126 -11.92 -1.04 -8.18
N ARG A 127 -13.18 -1.02 -8.62
CA ARG A 127 -13.65 -0.15 -9.70
C ARG A 127 -14.41 1.04 -9.12
N GLU A 128 -13.93 2.25 -9.40
CA GLU A 128 -14.54 3.48 -8.89
C GLU A 128 -15.95 3.69 -9.49
N PRO A 129 -17.00 3.95 -8.67
CA PRO A 129 -18.38 4.07 -9.12
C PRO A 129 -18.67 5.42 -9.79
N TRP A 130 -19.61 5.47 -10.74
CA TRP A 130 -19.98 6.69 -11.49
C TRP A 130 -20.63 7.78 -10.64
N ARG A 131 -21.29 7.38 -9.55
CA ARG A 131 -21.89 8.31 -8.60
C ARG A 131 -21.06 8.27 -7.32
N HIS A 132 -20.71 9.44 -6.80
CA HIS A 132 -20.07 9.57 -5.49
C HIS A 132 -21.04 9.16 -4.38
N GLY A 133 -20.52 8.64 -3.26
CA GLY A 133 -21.32 8.22 -2.11
C GLY A 133 -21.71 6.74 -2.05
N GLY A 134 -21.12 5.89 -2.90
CA GLY A 134 -21.29 4.43 -2.82
C GLY A 134 -20.24 3.74 -1.94
N GLU A 135 -20.54 2.52 -1.52
CA GLU A 135 -19.59 1.56 -0.96
C GLU A 135 -19.23 0.52 -2.01
N VAL A 136 -17.97 0.09 -2.04
CA VAL A 136 -17.51 -1.00 -2.90
C VAL A 136 -16.71 -1.99 -2.07
N VAL A 137 -16.99 -3.28 -2.27
CA VAL A 137 -16.15 -4.36 -1.74
C VAL A 137 -14.99 -4.57 -2.71
N PRO A 138 -13.74 -4.28 -2.31
CA PRO A 138 -12.57 -4.48 -3.15
C PRO A 138 -12.18 -5.96 -3.20
N ALA A 139 -11.50 -6.36 -4.27
CA ALA A 139 -10.66 -7.55 -4.25
C ALA A 139 -9.35 -7.21 -3.52
N LEU A 140 -8.95 -8.04 -2.56
CA LEU A 140 -7.73 -7.84 -1.78
C LEU A 140 -6.66 -8.85 -2.21
N GLU A 141 -5.43 -8.38 -2.30
CA GLU A 141 -4.24 -9.23 -2.33
C GLU A 141 -3.38 -8.87 -1.14
N VAL A 142 -2.98 -9.87 -0.35
CA VAL A 142 -2.18 -9.68 0.86
C VAL A 142 -0.88 -10.42 0.70
N SER A 143 0.21 -9.67 0.65
CA SER A 143 1.58 -10.19 0.67
C SER A 143 2.13 -10.04 2.09
N ARG A 144 2.49 -11.15 2.71
CA ARG A 144 3.13 -11.19 4.03
C ARG A 144 4.61 -11.46 3.85
N GLY A 145 5.46 -10.71 4.54
CA GLY A 145 6.91 -10.88 4.51
C GLY A 145 7.56 -10.44 5.81
N LEU A 146 8.83 -10.76 5.99
CA LEU A 146 9.60 -10.30 7.14
C LEU A 146 10.40 -9.05 6.74
N ALA A 147 10.32 -8.01 7.57
CA ALA A 147 10.82 -6.68 7.21
C ALA A 147 12.35 -6.59 7.11
N HIS A 148 13.12 -7.62 7.51
CA HIS A 148 14.56 -7.68 7.31
C HIS A 148 14.98 -7.91 5.84
N GLU A 149 14.04 -8.24 4.95
CA GLU A 149 14.28 -8.44 3.52
C GLU A 149 14.63 -7.14 2.76
N GLU A 150 14.54 -5.97 3.40
CA GLU A 150 14.71 -4.64 2.75
C GLU A 150 16.03 -3.92 3.09
N VAL A 151 16.99 -4.60 3.70
CA VAL A 151 18.28 -4.00 4.05
C VAL A 151 19.16 -3.82 2.80
N LEU A 152 19.23 -2.60 2.26
CA LEU A 152 20.03 -2.25 1.07
C LEU A 152 21.54 -2.45 1.25
N ARG A 153 22.06 -2.43 2.49
CA ARG A 153 23.46 -2.76 2.81
C ARG A 153 23.55 -3.44 4.18
N PRO A 154 24.20 -4.61 4.29
CA PRO A 154 24.48 -5.19 5.60
C PRO A 154 25.40 -4.25 6.39
N PRO A 155 25.25 -4.15 7.73
CA PRO A 155 26.26 -3.51 8.58
C PRO A 155 27.63 -4.18 8.35
N GLU A 156 28.67 -3.34 8.31
CA GLU A 156 30.02 -3.68 7.85
C GLU A 156 30.53 -5.02 8.41
N GLY A 157 30.99 -5.89 7.52
CA GLY A 157 31.63 -7.17 7.87
C GLY A 157 30.70 -8.38 7.97
N ARG A 158 29.38 -8.23 7.83
CA ARG A 158 28.46 -9.37 7.76
C ARG A 158 28.17 -9.76 6.32
N LYS A 159 28.45 -11.03 5.96
CA LYS A 159 27.98 -11.62 4.70
C LYS A 159 26.45 -11.57 4.67
N TRP A 160 25.86 -11.46 3.48
CA TRP A 160 24.44 -11.71 3.23
C TRP A 160 24.11 -13.13 3.72
N GLN A 161 23.81 -13.29 5.00
CA GLN A 161 23.12 -14.46 5.46
C GLN A 161 21.65 -14.16 5.21
N LEU A 162 21.15 -14.57 4.04
CA LEU A 162 19.78 -15.07 3.91
C LEU A 162 19.68 -16.27 4.86
N ALA A 163 19.71 -16.03 6.17
CA ALA A 163 19.60 -17.07 7.17
C ALA A 163 18.14 -17.49 7.18
N GLY A 164 17.79 -18.44 6.30
CA GLY A 164 16.58 -19.25 6.42
C GLY A 164 15.33 -18.47 6.78
N ALA A 165 15.00 -17.41 6.03
CA ALA A 165 13.70 -16.75 6.13
C ALA A 165 12.66 -17.85 5.88
N THR A 166 12.03 -18.31 6.96
CA THR A 166 10.97 -19.30 6.85
C THR A 166 9.85 -18.55 6.15
N PRO A 167 9.51 -18.90 4.88
CA PRO A 167 8.42 -18.22 4.21
C PRO A 167 7.19 -18.34 5.11
N LEU A 168 6.56 -17.21 5.39
CA LEU A 168 5.34 -17.22 6.17
C LEU A 168 4.34 -18.14 5.46
N PRO A 169 3.60 -18.97 6.22
CA PRO A 169 2.68 -19.91 5.62
C PRO A 169 1.69 -19.15 4.72
N ALA A 170 1.45 -19.69 3.53
CA ALA A 170 0.41 -19.16 2.66
C ALA A 170 -0.94 -19.33 3.35
N VAL A 171 -1.64 -18.22 3.53
CA VAL A 171 -2.97 -18.19 4.14
C VAL A 171 -3.92 -17.53 3.15
N PRO A 172 -5.13 -18.10 2.91
CA PRO A 172 -6.14 -17.45 2.08
C PRO A 172 -6.44 -16.03 2.55
N VAL A 173 -6.60 -15.10 1.61
CA VAL A 173 -6.76 -13.67 1.91
C VAL A 173 -7.96 -13.43 2.83
N GLU A 174 -9.03 -14.20 2.70
CA GLU A 174 -10.27 -14.07 3.50
C GLU A 174 -10.05 -14.38 4.99
N ARG A 175 -8.97 -15.08 5.33
CA ARG A 175 -8.53 -15.36 6.70
C ARG A 175 -7.52 -14.34 7.22
N LEU A 176 -7.02 -13.44 6.37
CA LEU A 176 -6.05 -12.40 6.70
C LEU A 176 -6.71 -11.02 6.77
N ALA A 177 -7.54 -10.67 5.79
CA ALA A 177 -8.11 -9.34 5.69
C ALA A 177 -9.47 -9.30 4.98
N ARG A 178 -10.25 -8.27 5.31
CA ARG A 178 -11.49 -7.88 4.61
C ARG A 178 -11.47 -6.37 4.41
N GLY A 179 -12.16 -5.90 3.37
CA GLY A 179 -12.10 -4.49 2.99
C GLY A 179 -13.45 -3.93 2.57
N VAL A 180 -13.65 -2.65 2.80
CA VAL A 180 -14.70 -1.83 2.19
C VAL A 180 -14.09 -0.49 1.79
N VAL A 181 -14.41 -0.01 0.59
CA VAL A 181 -13.99 1.31 0.11
C VAL A 181 -15.22 2.22 0.04
N ARG A 182 -15.12 3.37 0.71
CA ARG A 182 -16.07 4.47 0.68
C ARG A 182 -15.48 5.65 -0.07
N PHE A 183 -16.33 6.35 -0.82
CA PHE A 183 -15.96 7.55 -1.55
C PHE A 183 -16.53 8.77 -0.85
N GLU A 184 -15.67 9.53 -0.20
CA GLU A 184 -16.04 10.73 0.55
C GLU A 184 -15.68 11.98 -0.24
N ARG A 185 -16.34 13.10 0.08
CA ARG A 185 -15.95 14.42 -0.42
C ARG A 185 -15.11 15.12 0.63
N GLU A 186 -13.94 15.59 0.24
CA GLU A 186 -13.05 16.39 1.08
C GLU A 186 -12.79 17.72 0.34
N GLY A 187 -13.58 18.73 0.69
CA GLY A 187 -13.62 20.01 -0.03
C GLY A 187 -14.03 19.82 -1.50
N ALA A 188 -13.16 20.22 -2.42
CA ALA A 188 -13.37 20.08 -3.86
C ALA A 188 -12.89 18.73 -4.43
N ARG A 189 -12.28 17.86 -3.61
CA ARG A 189 -11.69 16.58 -4.04
C ARG A 189 -12.52 15.40 -3.55
N VAL A 190 -12.37 14.27 -4.23
CA VAL A 190 -12.82 12.97 -3.74
C VAL A 190 -11.70 12.40 -2.87
N ALA A 191 -12.06 11.86 -1.71
CA ALA A 191 -11.17 11.09 -0.85
C ALA A 191 -11.63 9.63 -0.81
N TYR A 192 -10.68 8.70 -0.70
CA TYR A 192 -10.97 7.28 -0.55
C TYR A 192 -10.81 6.91 0.90
N ARG A 193 -11.89 6.41 1.51
CA ARG A 193 -11.85 5.83 2.86
C ARG A 193 -11.85 4.31 2.73
N ILE A 194 -10.74 3.69 3.10
CA ILE A 194 -10.56 2.24 3.11
C ILE A 194 -10.76 1.76 4.54
N LEU A 195 -11.81 0.99 4.78
CA LEU A 195 -11.98 0.24 6.02
C LEU A 195 -11.38 -1.15 5.81
N LEU A 196 -10.27 -1.43 6.47
CA LEU A 196 -9.53 -2.69 6.39
C LEU A 196 -9.67 -3.45 7.72
N THR A 197 -10.39 -4.56 7.72
CA THR A 197 -10.41 -5.48 8.86
C THR A 197 -9.26 -6.46 8.71
N VAL A 198 -8.34 -6.49 9.68
CA VAL A 198 -7.18 -7.39 9.72
C VAL A 198 -7.42 -8.48 10.76
N LEU A 199 -7.19 -9.73 10.38
CA LEU A 199 -7.46 -10.93 11.17
C LEU A 199 -6.13 -11.57 11.61
N LEU A 200 -5.78 -11.37 12.86
CA LEU A 200 -4.50 -11.83 13.44
C LEU A 200 -4.68 -13.13 14.21
N ASP A 201 -3.73 -14.06 14.09
CA ASP A 201 -3.64 -15.20 15.01
C ASP A 201 -2.96 -14.82 16.33
N ALA A 202 -2.94 -15.75 17.28
CA ALA A 202 -2.40 -15.52 18.62
C ALA A 202 -0.93 -15.05 18.61
N GLU A 203 -0.09 -15.57 17.70
CA GLU A 203 1.31 -15.16 17.57
C GLU A 203 1.40 -13.70 17.09
N GLN A 204 0.60 -13.34 16.08
CA GLN A 204 0.54 -11.98 15.54
C GLN A 204 -0.02 -10.98 16.56
N VAL A 205 -1.04 -11.37 17.33
CA VAL A 205 -1.59 -10.58 18.42
C VAL A 205 -0.52 -10.32 19.49
N ALA A 206 0.24 -11.35 19.87
CA ALA A 206 1.34 -11.18 20.82
C ALA A 206 2.42 -10.24 20.27
N ALA A 207 2.82 -10.41 19.00
CA ALA A 207 3.83 -9.58 18.35
C ALA A 207 3.44 -8.10 18.29
N CYS A 208 2.19 -7.79 17.92
CA CYS A 208 1.74 -6.40 17.81
C CYS A 208 1.52 -5.73 19.18
N ARG A 209 1.22 -6.48 20.24
CA ARG A 209 1.07 -5.93 21.61
C ARG A 209 2.42 -5.74 22.29
N GLY A 210 3.27 -6.75 22.19
CA GLY A 210 4.52 -6.88 22.93
C GLY A 210 5.69 -6.04 22.40
N GLY A 211 5.43 -4.88 21.80
CA GLY A 211 6.46 -4.00 21.23
C GLY A 211 7.76 -4.04 22.04
N SER A 212 8.81 -4.61 21.44
CA SER A 212 10.11 -5.05 22.00
C SER A 212 10.16 -6.51 22.51
N GLY A 213 10.53 -7.44 21.62
CA GLY A 213 11.33 -8.61 21.98
C GLY A 213 10.63 -9.98 21.99
N THR A 214 10.70 -10.70 20.87
CA THR A 214 10.68 -12.17 20.85
C THR A 214 11.72 -12.72 19.86
N ALA A 215 12.99 -12.52 20.21
CA ALA A 215 14.09 -13.37 19.74
C ALA A 215 14.54 -14.36 20.85
N ALA A 216 13.63 -14.72 21.76
CA ALA A 216 13.91 -15.61 22.89
C ALA A 216 12.74 -16.58 23.14
N ALA A 217 12.40 -17.41 22.15
CA ALA A 217 11.56 -18.59 22.35
C ALA A 217 11.81 -19.65 21.25
N ARG A 218 13.09 -19.96 20.98
CA ARG A 218 13.51 -21.20 20.34
C ARG A 218 14.78 -21.66 21.05
N GLN A 219 14.58 -22.30 22.20
CA GLN A 219 15.55 -23.26 22.74
C GLN A 219 15.33 -24.59 22.03
#